data_AF-A0A803M0V3-F1
#
_entry.id   AF-A0A803M0V3-F1
#
_cell.length_a   1.000
_cell.length_b   1.000
_cell.length_c   1.000
_cell.angle_alpha   90.00
_cell.angle_beta   90.00
_cell.angle_gamma   90.00
#
_symmetry.space_group_name_H-M   'P 1'
#
loop_
_entity.id
_entity.type
_entity.pdbx_description
1 polymer ?
#
loop_
_entity_poly.entity_id
_entity_poly.type
_entity_poly.pdbx_seq_one_letter_code
_entity_poly.pdbx_strand_id
1 'polypeptide(L)'
;MFVTITKYKAGIVPVQYKRIPCAKQGGVKFLINGNPNFLLVLVFNVGGAGDVIDMKIKGSGNWVQMARSWGMNWQVGGSGWINQSLSFQVTTSDGESLAFEGVAPPNWQFGQSFEGEDNF
;
A
#
# COMPACT_ATOMS: atom_id res chain seq x y z
N MET A 1 6.78 19.76 11.35
CA MET A 1 7.90 18.93 11.83
C MET A 1 9.19 19.72 12.05
N PHE A 2 9.61 20.64 11.18
CA PHE A 2 10.86 21.39 11.41
C PHE A 2 10.83 22.23 12.70
N VAL A 3 9.79 23.04 12.91
CA VAL A 3 9.67 23.91 14.09
C VAL A 3 9.40 23.17 15.42
N THR A 4 9.10 21.87 15.37
CA THR A 4 8.92 21.06 16.58
C THR A 4 10.26 20.58 17.14
N ILE A 5 11.32 20.54 16.32
CA ILE A 5 12.66 20.10 16.72
C ILE A 5 13.68 21.25 16.79
N THR A 6 13.33 22.45 16.31
CA THR A 6 14.21 23.62 16.35
C THR A 6 13.44 24.95 16.24
N LYS A 7 14.08 26.06 16.61
CA LYS A 7 13.50 27.40 16.43
C LYS A 7 13.60 27.83 14.96
N TYR A 8 12.53 28.40 14.43
CA TYR A 8 12.48 28.96 13.07
C TYR A 8 13.39 30.19 12.95
N LYS A 9 14.69 29.95 12.75
CA LYS A 9 15.71 30.96 12.45
C LYS A 9 16.78 30.43 11.49
N ALA A 10 17.05 29.13 11.50
CA ALA A 10 18.03 28.51 10.63
C ALA A 10 17.32 27.79 9.47
N GLY A 11 17.76 28.03 8.23
CA GLY A 11 17.28 27.29 7.05
C GLY A 11 17.81 25.86 6.96
N ILE A 12 18.90 25.55 7.69
CA ILE A 12 19.51 24.22 7.78
C ILE A 12 19.80 23.95 9.26
N VAL A 13 19.34 22.81 9.78
CA VAL A 13 19.59 22.39 11.16
C VAL A 13 20.07 20.92 11.14
N PRO A 14 21.25 20.61 11.71
CA PRO A 14 21.70 19.24 11.86
C PRO A 14 20.76 18.44 12.76
N VAL A 15 20.39 17.23 12.34
CA VAL A 15 19.51 16.33 13.10
C VAL A 15 20.13 14.94 13.22
N GLN A 16 19.83 14.27 14.33
CA GLN A 16 20.06 12.84 14.48
C GLN A 16 18.72 12.12 14.32
N TYR A 17 18.72 11.00 13.61
CA TYR A 17 17.50 10.22 13.38
C TYR A 17 17.81 8.73 13.44
N LYS A 18 16.79 7.95 13.79
CA LYS A 18 16.79 6.49 13.73
C LYS A 18 15.43 6.03 13.21
N ARG A 19 15.42 5.00 12.38
CA ARG A 19 14.19 4.35 11.94
C ARG A 19 13.56 3.58 13.11
N ILE A 20 12.25 3.73 13.29
CA ILE A 20 11.44 3.00 14.28
C ILE A 20 10.21 2.39 13.59
N PRO A 21 9.62 1.30 14.13
CA PRO A 21 8.35 0.79 13.63
C PRO A 21 7.24 1.85 13.64
N CYS A 22 6.41 1.86 12.60
CA CYS A 22 5.31 2.79 12.43
C CYS A 22 4.08 2.32 13.22
N ALA A 23 3.63 3.10 14.20
CA ALA A 23 2.32 2.90 14.81
C ALA A 23 1.23 3.50 13.91
N LYS A 24 0.28 2.68 13.45
CA LYS A 24 -0.87 3.10 12.63
C LYS A 24 -2.19 2.72 13.30
N GLN A 25 -3.22 3.51 13.02
CA GLN A 25 -4.60 3.21 13.40
C GLN A 25 -5.36 2.71 12.17
N GLY A 26 -6.23 1.73 12.37
CA GLY A 26 -6.92 1.04 11.27
C GLY A 26 -5.99 0.11 10.49
N GLY A 27 -6.53 -0.49 9.44
CA GLY A 27 -5.80 -1.45 8.62
C GLY A 27 -5.05 -0.82 7.46
N VAL A 28 -4.30 -1.65 6.74
CA VAL A 28 -3.64 -1.26 5.49
C VAL A 28 -4.69 -0.84 4.46
N LYS A 29 -4.41 0.23 3.71
CA LYS A 29 -5.35 0.81 2.75
C LYS A 29 -4.87 0.69 1.32
N PHE A 30 -5.80 0.45 0.42
CA PHE A 30 -5.59 0.18 -1.00
C PHE A 30 -6.45 1.12 -1.82
N LEU A 31 -5.83 2.12 -2.47
CA LEU A 31 -6.50 2.98 -3.43
C LEU A 31 -6.31 2.39 -4.83
N ILE A 32 -7.41 2.01 -5.47
CA ILE A 32 -7.40 1.32 -6.77
C ILE A 32 -7.66 2.33 -7.89
N ASN A 33 -6.66 2.55 -8.73
CA ASN A 33 -6.70 3.40 -9.93
C ASN A 33 -6.39 2.58 -11.19
N GLY A 34 -6.35 3.25 -12.34
CA GLY A 34 -6.00 2.64 -13.63
C GLY A 34 -7.19 2.62 -14.60
N ASN A 35 -7.30 1.54 -15.37
CA ASN A 35 -8.38 1.32 -16.33
C ASN A 35 -8.61 -0.20 -16.56
N PRO A 36 -9.59 -0.63 -17.37
CA PRO A 36 -9.89 -2.05 -17.57
C PRO A 36 -8.75 -2.94 -18.08
N ASN A 37 -7.66 -2.36 -18.59
CA ASN A 37 -6.51 -3.09 -19.12
C ASN A 37 -5.29 -3.05 -18.19
N PHE A 38 -5.32 -2.22 -17.13
CA PHE A 38 -4.27 -2.19 -16.11
C PHE A 38 -4.80 -1.64 -14.78
N LEU A 39 -4.37 -2.23 -13.66
CA LEU A 39 -4.61 -1.64 -12.34
C LEU A 39 -3.37 -0.94 -11.84
N LEU A 40 -3.57 0.17 -11.13
CA LEU A 40 -2.58 0.88 -10.34
C LEU A 40 -3.08 0.99 -8.91
N VAL A 41 -2.46 0.27 -7.98
CA VAL A 41 -2.88 0.23 -6.58
C VAL A 41 -1.86 0.98 -5.74
N LEU A 42 -2.31 2.04 -5.08
CA LEU A 42 -1.54 2.73 -4.05
C LEU A 42 -1.80 2.04 -2.71
N VAL A 43 -0.73 1.51 -2.10
CA VAL A 43 -0.79 0.95 -0.74
C VAL A 43 -0.31 2.00 0.27
N PHE A 44 -1.08 2.19 1.33
CA PHE A 44 -0.77 3.17 2.38
C PHE A 44 -1.33 2.74 3.74
N ASN A 45 -1.05 3.52 4.79
CA ASN A 45 -1.36 3.16 6.18
C ASN A 45 -0.68 1.87 6.67
N VAL A 46 0.52 1.57 6.18
CA VAL A 46 1.31 0.40 6.57
C VAL A 46 2.03 0.67 7.90
N GLY A 47 1.76 -0.18 8.89
CA GLY A 47 2.42 -0.25 10.19
C GLY A 47 3.76 -0.99 10.13
N GLY A 48 4.29 -1.43 11.27
CA GLY A 48 5.55 -2.18 11.34
C GLY A 48 6.72 -1.46 10.65
N ALA A 49 7.42 -2.15 9.75
CA ALA A 49 8.49 -1.53 8.97
C ALA A 49 8.02 -0.29 8.19
N GLY A 50 6.78 -0.29 7.69
CA GLY A 50 6.15 0.81 6.97
C GLY A 50 6.49 0.91 5.48
N ASP A 51 7.59 0.31 5.02
CA ASP A 51 7.93 0.19 3.60
C ASP A 51 7.57 -1.19 3.07
N VAL A 52 6.76 -1.20 2.02
CA VAL A 52 6.43 -2.42 1.28
C VAL A 52 7.59 -2.71 0.32
N ILE A 53 7.98 -3.97 0.15
CA ILE A 53 9.01 -4.43 -0.81
C ILE A 53 8.44 -5.38 -1.87
N ASP A 54 7.32 -6.04 -1.61
CA ASP A 54 6.66 -6.96 -2.54
C ASP A 54 5.14 -6.83 -2.44
N MET A 55 4.44 -7.03 -3.57
CA MET A 55 2.98 -7.01 -3.60
C MET A 55 2.43 -7.99 -4.65
N LYS A 56 1.39 -8.73 -4.26
CA LYS A 56 0.61 -9.60 -5.16
C LYS A 56 -0.85 -9.24 -5.11
N ILE A 57 -1.55 -9.56 -6.18
CA ILE A 57 -3.00 -9.38 -6.33
C ILE A 57 -3.65 -10.72 -6.67
N LYS A 58 -4.85 -10.95 -6.18
CA LYS A 58 -5.66 -12.11 -6.53
C LYS A 58 -7.10 -11.68 -6.73
N GLY A 59 -7.68 -12.14 -7.84
CA GLY A 59 -9.10 -12.04 -8.12
C GLY A 59 -9.80 -13.38 -7.84
N SER A 60 -10.53 -13.90 -8.82
CA SER A 60 -11.10 -15.27 -8.79
C SER A 60 -10.08 -16.39 -9.04
N GLY A 61 -8.90 -16.05 -9.56
CA GLY A 61 -7.82 -17.00 -9.89
C GLY A 61 -6.73 -17.11 -8.83
N ASN A 62 -5.51 -17.41 -9.28
CA ASN A 62 -4.32 -17.49 -8.43
C ASN A 62 -3.71 -16.11 -8.15
N TRP A 63 -2.82 -16.04 -7.16
CA TRP A 63 -2.00 -14.86 -6.91
C TRP A 63 -1.14 -14.50 -8.12
N VAL A 64 -1.13 -13.22 -8.48
CA VAL A 64 -0.32 -12.64 -9.55
C VAL A 64 0.59 -11.57 -8.97
N GLN A 65 1.85 -11.62 -9.36
CA GLN A 65 2.86 -10.65 -8.95
C GLN A 65 2.55 -9.27 -9.53
N MET A 66 2.59 -8.23 -8.70
CA MET A 66 2.52 -6.83 -9.16
C MET A 66 3.92 -6.26 -9.33
N ALA A 67 4.09 -5.34 -10.28
CA ALA A 67 5.32 -4.59 -10.48
C ALA A 67 5.23 -3.23 -9.77
N ARG A 68 6.30 -2.78 -9.11
CA ARG A 68 6.34 -1.40 -8.57
C ARG A 68 6.49 -0.41 -9.73
N SER A 69 5.62 0.59 -9.77
CA SER A 69 5.68 1.66 -10.77
C SER A 69 6.47 2.86 -10.27
N TRP A 70 5.91 3.67 -9.35
CA TRP A 70 6.61 4.76 -8.66
C TRP A 70 6.08 4.92 -7.24
N GLY A 71 6.94 5.34 -6.31
CA GLY A 71 6.58 5.40 -4.89
C GLY A 71 5.99 4.07 -4.42
N MET A 72 4.85 4.12 -3.73
CA MET A 72 4.09 2.94 -3.29
C MET A 72 2.93 2.58 -4.23
N ASN A 73 3.04 2.93 -5.52
CA ASN A 73 2.10 2.49 -6.54
C ASN A 73 2.58 1.21 -7.19
N TRP A 74 1.70 0.21 -7.18
CA TRP A 74 1.93 -1.12 -7.75
C TRP A 74 1.00 -1.34 -8.93
N GLN A 75 1.52 -1.90 -10.01
CA GLN A 75 0.77 -2.08 -11.24
C GLN A 75 0.71 -3.56 -11.64
N VAL A 76 -0.41 -3.93 -12.24
CA VAL A 76 -0.58 -5.19 -12.96
C VAL A 76 -1.30 -4.90 -14.26
N GLY A 77 -0.79 -5.48 -15.35
CA GLY A 77 -1.42 -5.38 -16.66
C GLY A 77 -2.45 -6.50 -16.88
N GLY A 78 -3.18 -6.39 -17.99
CA GLY A 78 -4.12 -7.41 -18.45
C GLY A 78 -5.57 -7.07 -18.12
N SER A 79 -6.46 -7.70 -18.87
CA SER A 79 -7.90 -7.63 -18.63
C SER A 79 -8.33 -8.70 -17.61
N GLY A 80 -9.52 -8.52 -17.03
CA GLY A 80 -10.09 -9.50 -16.11
C GLY A 80 -9.77 -9.25 -14.64
N TRP A 81 -9.58 -7.99 -14.23
CA TRP A 81 -9.53 -7.59 -12.81
C TRP A 81 -10.84 -6.96 -12.31
N ILE A 82 -11.73 -6.54 -13.22
CA ILE A 82 -13.01 -5.89 -12.90
C ILE A 82 -14.10 -6.94 -12.63
N ASN A 83 -15.18 -6.55 -11.94
CA ASN A 83 -16.37 -7.37 -11.64
C ASN A 83 -16.05 -8.60 -10.78
N GLN A 84 -15.04 -8.51 -9.93
CA GLN A 84 -14.66 -9.56 -8.99
C GLN A 84 -14.03 -8.95 -7.74
N SER A 85 -14.08 -9.71 -6.66
CA SER A 85 -13.43 -9.31 -5.41
C SER A 85 -11.92 -9.31 -5.61
N LEU A 86 -11.22 -8.29 -5.09
CA LEU A 86 -9.76 -8.20 -5.15
C LEU A 86 -9.15 -8.40 -3.78
N SER A 87 -8.13 -9.23 -3.75
CA SER A 87 -7.29 -9.53 -2.60
C SER A 87 -5.86 -9.09 -2.87
N PHE A 88 -5.14 -8.73 -1.82
CA PHE A 88 -3.77 -8.25 -1.91
C PHE A 88 -2.87 -8.98 -0.93
N GLN A 89 -1.67 -9.36 -1.34
CA GLN A 89 -0.62 -9.80 -0.43
C GLN A 89 0.45 -8.72 -0.41
N VAL A 90 0.85 -8.28 0.78
CA VAL A 90 1.82 -7.21 0.98
C VAL A 90 2.97 -7.77 1.80
N THR A 91 4.21 -7.51 1.37
CA THR A 91 5.42 -7.88 2.12
C THR A 91 6.22 -6.64 2.47
N THR A 92 6.62 -6.50 3.72
CA THR A 92 7.43 -5.38 4.25
C THR A 92 8.92 -5.70 4.27
N SER A 93 9.77 -4.68 4.42
CA SER A 93 11.24 -4.86 4.34
C SER A 93 11.87 -5.69 5.45
N ASP A 94 11.17 -5.92 6.55
CA ASP A 94 11.52 -6.86 7.62
C ASP A 94 11.15 -8.33 7.28
N GLY A 95 10.54 -8.57 6.13
CA GLY A 95 10.20 -9.89 5.61
C GLY A 95 8.81 -10.38 6.02
N GLU A 96 8.07 -9.62 6.83
CA GLU A 96 6.70 -9.96 7.18
C GLU A 96 5.78 -9.84 5.96
N SER A 97 4.81 -10.75 5.85
CA SER A 97 3.85 -10.77 4.73
C SER A 97 2.44 -10.99 5.25
N LEU A 98 1.52 -10.10 4.87
CA LEU A 98 0.09 -10.21 5.20
C LEU A 98 -0.74 -10.34 3.93
N ALA A 99 -1.76 -11.21 3.98
CA ALA A 99 -2.72 -11.40 2.91
C ALA A 99 -4.07 -10.81 3.32
N PHE A 100 -4.55 -9.87 2.51
CA PHE A 100 -5.81 -9.14 2.65
C PHE A 100 -6.81 -9.72 1.67
N GLU A 101 -7.59 -10.69 2.14
CA GLU A 101 -8.54 -11.44 1.33
C GLU A 101 -9.82 -10.63 1.09
N GLY A 102 -10.20 -10.46 -0.17
CA GLY A 102 -11.47 -9.85 -0.57
C GLY A 102 -11.69 -8.40 -0.13
N VAL A 103 -10.62 -7.63 0.06
CA VAL A 103 -10.65 -6.24 0.53
C VAL A 103 -11.51 -5.32 -0.33
N ALA A 104 -11.47 -5.49 -1.65
CA ALA A 104 -12.34 -4.72 -2.56
C ALA A 104 -13.48 -5.63 -3.04
N PRO A 105 -14.76 -5.30 -2.77
CA PRO A 105 -15.89 -6.13 -3.15
C PRO A 105 -16.09 -6.15 -4.68
N PRO A 106 -16.80 -7.14 -5.26
CA PRO A 106 -16.91 -7.29 -6.72
C PRO A 106 -17.39 -6.08 -7.53
N ASN A 107 -18.11 -5.16 -6.90
CA ASN A 107 -18.64 -3.93 -7.50
C ASN A 107 -17.74 -2.70 -7.28
N TRP A 108 -16.50 -2.88 -6.84
CA TRP A 108 -15.52 -1.80 -6.68
C TRP A 108 -15.34 -1.01 -7.99
N GLN A 109 -14.99 0.26 -7.86
CA GLN A 109 -14.76 1.21 -8.97
C GLN A 109 -13.40 1.88 -8.84
N PHE A 110 -12.84 2.35 -9.96
CA PHE A 110 -11.62 3.13 -9.97
C PHE A 110 -11.75 4.42 -9.14
N GLY A 111 -10.68 4.80 -8.46
CA GLY A 111 -10.63 5.95 -7.56
C GLY A 111 -11.12 5.65 -6.13
N GLN A 112 -11.55 4.43 -5.83
CA GLN A 112 -11.99 4.04 -4.48
C GLN A 112 -10.84 3.50 -3.64
N SER A 113 -10.91 3.77 -2.34
CA SER A 113 -10.01 3.23 -1.33
C SER A 113 -10.70 2.18 -0.46
N PHE A 114 -10.02 1.06 -0.25
CA PHE A 114 -10.48 -0.03 0.60
C PHE A 114 -9.52 -0.25 1.76
N GLU A 115 -10.04 -0.60 2.93
CA GLU A 115 -9.26 -0.82 4.15
C GLU A 115 -9.30 -2.31 4.48
N GLY A 116 -8.12 -2.90 4.71
CA GLY A 116 -7.97 -4.24 5.24
C GLY A 116 -8.31 -4.33 6.72
N GLU A 117 -8.55 -5.54 7.21
CA GLU A 117 -8.87 -5.76 8.63
C GLU A 117 -7.62 -5.65 9.52
N ASP A 118 -6.45 -5.98 8.97
CA ASP A 118 -5.18 -6.09 9.70
C ASP A 118 -4.17 -4.99 9.36
N ASN A 119 -3.12 -4.93 10.18
CA ASN A 119 -1.92 -4.13 9.94
C ASN A 119 -0.66 -4.86 10.42
N PHE A 120 0.51 -4.33 10.04
CA PHE A 120 1.84 -4.79 10.48
C PHE A 120 2.26 -4.13 11.80
#